data_AF-A0A660YD67-F1
#
_entry.id   AF-A0A660YD67-F1
#
_cell.length_a   1.000
_cell.length_b   1.000
_cell.length_c   1.000
_cell.angle_alpha   90.00
_cell.angle_beta   90.00
_cell.angle_gamma   90.00
#
_symmetry.space_group_name_H-M   'P 1'
#
loop_
_entity.id
_entity.type
_entity.pdbx_description
1 polymer ?
#
loop_
_entity_poly.entity_id
_entity_poly.type
_entity_poly.pdbx_seq_one_letter_code
_entity_poly.pdbx_strand_id
1 'polypeptide(L)'
;RRLALKSALSAKAAEGEVVVVEDPKLEEPKTKTIVSLLRACGLEGRKVLFATGEHSEVLYKSCRNVPDLRFRYSENLCAYDVVWADVVVFTQSGLLRLKEVFGDEGPSQDNSGASDHGEGEEAQGRE
;
A
#
# COMPACT_ATOMS: atom_id res chain seq x y z
N ARG A 1 6.82 5.80 -16.11
CA ARG A 1 5.82 4.77 -15.71
C ARG A 1 5.79 4.46 -14.21
N ARG A 2 6.90 4.56 -13.46
CA ARG A 2 6.91 4.35 -12.00
C ARG A 2 6.09 5.39 -11.20
N LEU A 3 6.08 6.64 -11.67
CA LEU A 3 5.37 7.74 -11.01
C LEU A 3 3.85 7.51 -10.87
N ALA A 4 3.21 6.99 -11.91
CA ALA A 4 1.76 6.73 -11.90
C ALA A 4 1.38 5.68 -10.85
N LEU A 5 2.19 4.63 -10.70
CA LEU A 5 1.98 3.60 -9.70
C LEU A 5 2.26 4.15 -8.29
N LYS A 6 3.35 4.92 -8.10
CA LYS A 6 3.65 5.59 -6.83
C LYS A 6 2.53 6.54 -6.42
N SER A 7 2.01 7.34 -7.35
CA SER A 7 0.92 8.29 -7.09
C SER A 7 -0.39 7.58 -6.77
N ALA A 8 -0.73 6.50 -7.49
CA ALA A 8 -1.93 5.71 -7.22
C ALA A 8 -1.84 5.02 -5.84
N LEU A 9 -0.69 4.44 -5.52
CA LEU A 9 -0.43 3.85 -4.20
C LEU A 9 -0.48 4.90 -3.08
N SER A 10 0.12 6.07 -3.29
CA SER A 10 0.13 7.14 -2.31
C SER A 10 -1.27 7.71 -2.08
N ALA A 11 -2.10 7.80 -3.11
CA ALA A 11 -3.50 8.19 -2.99
C ALA A 11 -4.28 7.16 -2.15
N LYS A 12 -4.16 5.87 -2.47
CA LYS A 12 -4.78 4.79 -1.69
C LYS A 12 -4.29 4.72 -0.25
N ALA A 13 -3.01 4.96 -0.01
CA ALA A 13 -2.44 5.03 1.33
C ALA A 13 -2.98 6.24 2.11
N ALA A 14 -3.14 7.40 1.45
CA ALA A 14 -3.72 8.59 2.06
C ALA A 14 -5.21 8.41 2.41
N GLU A 15 -5.94 7.63 1.62
CA GLU A 15 -7.34 7.25 1.90
C GLU A 15 -7.48 6.15 2.96
N GLY A 16 -6.36 5.54 3.42
CA GLY A 16 -6.38 4.44 4.39
C GLY A 16 -6.87 3.11 3.81
N GLU A 17 -6.92 2.98 2.48
CA GLU A 17 -7.35 1.75 1.78
C GLU A 17 -6.16 0.81 1.47
N VAL A 18 -5.09 0.89 2.27
CA VAL A 18 -3.94 0.01 2.17
C VAL A 18 -3.84 -0.83 3.44
N VAL A 19 -3.91 -2.14 3.29
CA VAL A 19 -3.84 -3.11 4.38
C VAL A 19 -2.59 -3.95 4.22
N VAL A 20 -1.82 -4.11 5.29
CA VAL A 20 -0.67 -5.02 5.31
C VAL A 20 -1.05 -6.25 6.10
N VAL A 21 -0.91 -7.42 5.49
CA VAL A 21 -1.14 -8.72 6.12
C VAL A 21 0.17 -9.49 6.23
N GLU A 22 0.23 -10.39 7.19
CA GLU A 22 1.33 -11.35 7.28
C GLU A 22 1.24 -12.35 6.11
N ASP A 23 2.39 -12.84 5.63
CA ASP A 23 2.42 -13.82 4.54
C ASP A 23 1.68 -15.09 4.95
N PRO A 24 0.49 -15.37 4.37
CA PRO A 24 -0.31 -16.51 4.82
C PRO A 24 0.33 -17.78 4.26
N LYS A 25 1.09 -18.49 5.10
CA LYS A 25 1.57 -19.84 4.77
C LYS A 25 0.40 -20.82 4.84
N LEU A 26 -0.34 -20.90 3.74
CA LEU A 26 -1.38 -21.89 3.54
C LEU A 26 -0.74 -23.18 3.05
N GLU A 27 -0.86 -24.24 3.84
CA GLU A 27 -0.49 -25.60 3.41
C GLU A 27 -1.52 -26.19 2.42
N GLU A 28 -2.76 -25.68 2.44
CA GLU A 28 -3.85 -26.12 1.56
C GLU A 28 -4.58 -24.93 0.92
N PRO A 29 -5.01 -25.04 -0.35
CA PRO A 29 -5.72 -23.95 -1.02
C PRO A 29 -7.14 -23.81 -0.48
N LYS A 30 -7.35 -22.86 0.44
CA LYS A 30 -8.64 -22.62 1.11
C LYS A 30 -9.17 -21.22 0.79
N THR A 31 -9.96 -21.12 -0.26
CA THR A 31 -10.71 -19.91 -0.64
C THR A 31 -11.60 -19.40 0.50
N LYS A 32 -12.19 -20.31 1.30
CA LYS A 32 -12.99 -19.93 2.48
C LYS A 32 -12.21 -19.08 3.48
N THR A 33 -10.94 -19.37 3.69
CA THR A 33 -10.08 -18.60 4.63
C THR A 33 -9.89 -17.18 4.12
N ILE A 34 -9.64 -17.01 2.81
CA ILE A 34 -9.50 -15.69 2.19
C ILE A 34 -10.81 -14.91 2.26
N VAL A 35 -11.95 -15.54 1.95
CA VAL A 35 -13.26 -14.90 2.04
C VAL A 35 -13.58 -14.47 3.48
N SER A 36 -13.30 -15.32 4.47
CA SER A 36 -13.47 -14.97 5.88
C SER A 36 -12.55 -13.82 6.31
N LEU A 37 -11.31 -13.77 5.81
CA LEU A 37 -10.39 -12.64 6.04
C LEU A 37 -10.93 -11.34 5.44
N LEU A 38 -11.39 -11.37 4.19
CA LEU A 38 -12.01 -10.22 3.53
C LEU A 38 -13.23 -9.72 4.29
N ARG A 39 -14.09 -10.65 4.74
CA ARG A 39 -15.25 -10.34 5.60
C ARG A 39 -14.82 -9.70 6.92
N ALA A 40 -13.81 -10.26 7.59
CA ALA A 40 -13.29 -9.74 8.86
C ALA A 40 -12.68 -8.34 8.72
N CYS A 41 -12.06 -8.04 7.57
CA CYS A 41 -11.56 -6.71 7.23
C CYS A 41 -12.65 -5.75 6.72
N GLY A 42 -13.92 -6.18 6.61
CA GLY A 42 -15.01 -5.35 6.09
C GLY A 42 -14.91 -5.05 4.58
N LEU A 43 -14.16 -5.88 3.85
CA LEU A 43 -13.89 -5.74 2.42
C LEU A 43 -14.86 -6.56 1.54
N GLU A 44 -15.91 -7.11 2.14
CA GLU A 44 -16.90 -7.93 1.43
C GLU A 44 -17.61 -7.11 0.35
N GLY A 45 -17.50 -7.54 -0.91
CA GLY A 45 -18.08 -6.85 -2.06
C GLY A 45 -17.29 -5.64 -2.58
N ARG A 46 -16.09 -5.38 -2.05
CA ARG A 46 -15.17 -4.37 -2.59
C ARG A 46 -14.14 -5.00 -3.52
N LYS A 47 -13.61 -4.20 -4.45
CA LYS A 47 -12.52 -4.66 -5.32
C LYS A 47 -11.22 -4.66 -4.55
N VAL A 48 -10.67 -5.84 -4.31
CA VAL A 48 -9.44 -5.99 -3.53
C VAL A 48 -8.29 -6.41 -4.42
N LEU A 49 -7.17 -5.68 -4.36
CA LEU A 49 -5.92 -6.07 -4.99
C LEU A 49 -5.00 -6.70 -3.95
N PHE A 50 -4.74 -7.99 -4.07
CA PHE A 50 -3.79 -8.71 -3.24
C PHE A 50 -2.42 -8.76 -3.92
N ALA A 51 -1.40 -8.20 -3.27
CA ALA A 51 -0.04 -8.11 -3.73
C ALA A 51 0.91 -8.87 -2.80
N THR A 52 1.56 -9.91 -3.32
CA THR A 52 2.58 -10.69 -2.59
C THR A 52 3.94 -10.64 -3.27
N GLY A 53 5.00 -10.78 -2.48
CA GLY A 53 6.38 -10.95 -2.96
C GLY A 53 6.77 -12.42 -3.15
N GLU A 54 6.02 -13.34 -2.52
CA GLU A 54 6.33 -14.77 -2.56
C GLU A 54 5.50 -15.48 -3.64
N HIS A 55 6.16 -16.26 -4.48
CA HIS A 55 5.51 -17.08 -5.50
C HIS A 55 4.92 -18.35 -4.87
N SER A 56 3.73 -18.23 -4.28
CA SER A 56 2.99 -19.36 -3.72
C SER A 56 1.79 -19.74 -4.60
N GLU A 57 1.85 -20.94 -5.19
CA GLU A 57 0.74 -21.49 -5.97
C GLU A 57 -0.53 -21.72 -5.13
N VAL A 58 -0.37 -22.03 -3.85
CA VAL A 58 -1.49 -22.31 -2.94
C VAL A 58 -2.29 -21.02 -2.67
N LEU A 59 -1.60 -19.91 -2.43
CA LEU A 59 -2.20 -18.59 -2.32
C LEU A 59 -2.87 -18.16 -3.62
N TYR A 60 -2.17 -18.34 -4.75
CA TYR A 60 -2.72 -18.00 -6.06
C TYR A 60 -4.02 -18.76 -6.35
N LYS A 61 -4.05 -20.08 -6.12
CA LYS A 61 -5.24 -20.92 -6.31
C LYS A 61 -6.37 -20.54 -5.36
N SER A 62 -6.05 -20.16 -4.12
CA SER A 62 -7.05 -19.72 -3.13
C SER A 62 -7.71 -18.40 -3.51
N CYS A 63 -6.94 -17.46 -4.06
CA CYS A 63 -7.38 -16.12 -4.40
C CYS A 63 -8.08 -16.03 -5.76
N ARG A 64 -7.67 -16.83 -6.75
CA ARG A 64 -8.21 -16.78 -8.13
C ARG A 64 -9.72 -17.01 -8.22
N ASN A 65 -10.30 -17.78 -7.30
CA ASN A 65 -11.71 -18.13 -7.34
C ASN A 65 -12.61 -17.14 -6.57
N VAL A 66 -12.04 -16.08 -5.98
CA VAL A 66 -12.80 -15.08 -5.23
C VAL A 66 -13.28 -13.98 -6.18
N PRO A 67 -14.60 -13.73 -6.28
CA PRO A 67 -15.11 -12.59 -7.03
C PRO A 67 -14.64 -11.28 -6.39
N ASP A 68 -14.35 -10.28 -7.22
CA ASP A 68 -13.84 -8.96 -6.81
C ASP A 68 -12.44 -8.94 -6.18
N LEU A 69 -11.70 -10.05 -6.19
CA LEU A 69 -10.30 -10.09 -5.78
C LEU A 69 -9.36 -10.28 -6.97
N ARG A 70 -8.38 -9.39 -7.12
CA ARG A 70 -7.25 -9.56 -8.04
C ARG A 70 -6.01 -9.93 -7.28
N PHE A 71 -5.39 -11.04 -7.67
CA PHE A 71 -4.08 -11.42 -7.18
C PHE A 71 -3.00 -10.99 -8.17
N ARG A 72 -1.95 -10.33 -7.65
CA ARG A 72 -0.76 -9.93 -8.41
C ARG A 72 0.49 -10.18 -7.59
N TYR A 73 1.57 -10.50 -8.29
CA TYR A 73 2.90 -10.44 -7.70
C TYR A 73 3.37 -8.99 -7.68
N SER A 74 4.13 -8.62 -6.66
CA SER A 74 4.68 -7.26 -6.51
C SER A 74 5.51 -6.85 -7.73
N GLU A 75 6.15 -7.82 -8.40
CA GLU A 75 6.90 -7.64 -9.65
C GLU A 75 6.02 -7.34 -10.87
N ASN A 76 4.76 -7.77 -10.85
CA ASN A 76 3.78 -7.60 -11.93
C ASN A 76 2.72 -6.53 -11.59
N LEU A 77 2.91 -5.76 -10.52
CA LEU A 77 1.96 -4.73 -10.13
C LEU A 77 1.94 -3.59 -11.16
N CYS A 78 0.75 -3.23 -11.63
CA CYS A 78 0.55 -2.11 -12.54
C CYS A 78 -0.34 -1.03 -11.92
N ALA A 79 -0.15 0.23 -12.32
CA ALA A 79 -0.96 1.35 -11.83
C ALA A 79 -2.46 1.12 -12.11
N TYR A 80 -2.79 0.45 -13.22
CA TYR A 80 -4.15 0.06 -13.56
C TYR A 80 -4.81 -0.84 -12.50
N ASP A 81 -4.06 -1.79 -11.94
CA ASP A 81 -4.60 -2.70 -10.91
C ASP A 81 -4.87 -1.94 -9.61
N VAL A 82 -4.01 -0.98 -9.25
CA VAL A 82 -4.18 -0.13 -8.05
C VAL A 82 -5.39 0.79 -8.20
N VAL A 83 -5.62 1.34 -9.40
CA VAL A 83 -6.77 2.21 -9.69
C VAL A 83 -8.07 1.41 -9.81
N TRP A 84 -8.01 0.16 -10.28
CA TRP A 84 -9.18 -0.70 -10.37
C TRP A 84 -9.68 -1.16 -8.99
N ALA A 85 -8.76 -1.35 -8.04
CA ALA A 85 -9.09 -1.80 -6.70
C ALA A 85 -9.52 -0.65 -5.79
N ASP A 86 -10.52 -0.93 -4.95
CA ASP A 86 -10.87 -0.08 -3.83
C ASP A 86 -9.79 -0.22 -2.76
N VAL A 87 -9.49 -1.46 -2.34
CA VAL A 87 -8.53 -1.74 -1.27
C VAL A 87 -7.34 -2.55 -1.76
N VAL A 88 -6.14 -2.15 -1.36
CA VAL A 88 -4.90 -2.85 -1.69
C VAL A 88 -4.36 -3.57 -0.46
N VAL A 89 -4.22 -4.88 -0.56
CA VAL A 89 -3.69 -5.75 0.47
C VAL A 89 -2.28 -6.18 0.08
N PHE A 90 -1.27 -5.78 0.86
CA PHE A 90 0.11 -6.21 0.68
C PHE A 90 0.49 -7.26 1.71
N THR A 91 1.25 -8.28 1.30
CA THR A 91 1.96 -9.11 2.29
C THR A 91 3.23 -8.39 2.78
N GLN A 92 3.77 -8.78 3.94
CA GLN A 92 5.07 -8.25 4.40
C GLN A 92 6.16 -8.42 3.33
N SER A 93 6.24 -9.60 2.73
CA SER A 93 7.19 -9.90 1.66
C SER A 93 6.91 -9.05 0.41
N GLY A 94 5.63 -8.82 0.08
CA GLY A 94 5.23 -7.97 -1.03
C GLY A 94 5.60 -6.50 -0.83
N LEU A 95 5.38 -5.97 0.36
CA LEU A 95 5.76 -4.61 0.73
C LEU A 95 7.28 -4.43 0.69
N LEU A 96 8.04 -5.42 1.16
CA LEU A 96 9.51 -5.40 1.11
C LEU A 96 10.01 -5.35 -0.34
N ARG A 97 9.50 -6.24 -1.19
CA ARG A 97 9.84 -6.26 -2.62
C ARG A 97 9.41 -4.98 -3.33
N LEU A 98 8.24 -4.44 -3.01
CA LEU A 98 7.78 -3.15 -3.53
C LEU A 98 8.76 -2.05 -3.13
N LYS A 99 9.21 -2.03 -1.87
CA LYS A 99 10.18 -1.05 -1.39
C LYS A 99 11.54 -1.21 -2.09
N GLU A 100 11.99 -2.41 -2.41
CA GLU A 100 13.24 -2.61 -3.17
C GLU A 100 13.12 -2.12 -4.63
N VAL A 101 11.97 -2.33 -5.26
CA VAL A 101 11.76 -1.97 -6.67
C VAL A 101 11.43 -0.48 -6.86
N PHE A 102 10.79 0.15 -5.87
CA PHE A 102 10.27 1.51 -5.95
C PHE A 102 10.89 2.49 -4.94
N GLY A 103 11.64 2.01 -3.95
CA GLY A 103 12.15 2.78 -2.81
C GLY A 103 13.42 3.58 -3.07
N ASP A 104 13.57 4.16 -4.26
CA ASP A 104 14.64 5.14 -4.52
C ASP A 104 14.29 6.56 -4.02
N GLU A 105 13.07 6.83 -3.55
CA GLU A 105 12.77 8.08 -2.84
C GLU A 105 11.71 7.84 -1.77
N GLY A 106 12.17 7.60 -0.55
CA GLY A 106 11.41 8.01 0.63
C GLY A 106 11.42 9.54 0.69
N PRO A 107 10.31 10.19 1.05
CA PRO A 107 10.26 11.65 1.14
C PRO A 107 11.35 12.11 2.11
N SER A 108 12.21 12.99 1.61
CA SER A 108 12.85 14.01 2.42
C SER A 108 11.84 14.47 3.47
N GLN A 109 12.17 14.28 4.74
CA GLN A 109 11.55 15.08 5.78
C GLN A 109 12.00 16.53 5.55
N ASP A 110 11.38 17.19 4.60
CA ASP A 110 11.34 18.64 4.52
C ASP A 110 9.96 19.04 5.05
N ASN A 111 9.85 19.17 6.36
CA ASN A 111 8.75 19.89 7.00
C ASN A 111 9.21 20.70 8.21
N SER A 112 10.38 21.35 8.15
CA SER A 112 10.54 22.61 8.88
C SER A 112 9.86 23.71 8.06
N GLY A 113 8.53 23.64 8.00
CA GLY A 113 7.68 24.70 7.48
C GLY A 113 7.79 25.93 8.35
N ALA A 114 7.95 27.07 7.67
CA ALA A 114 7.95 28.41 8.21
C ALA A 114 6.83 28.65 9.25
N SER A 115 7.21 29.20 10.39
CA SER A 115 6.36 30.13 11.13
C SER A 115 6.92 31.53 10.89
N ASP A 116 6.36 32.18 9.88
CA ASP A 116 6.30 33.62 9.77
C ASP A 116 5.38 34.16 10.88
N HIS A 117 5.97 34.92 11.81
CA HIS A 117 5.41 35.96 12.69
C HIS A 117 6.66 36.68 13.19
N GLY A 118 7.02 37.88 12.76
CA GLY A 118 6.18 39.07 12.74
C GLY A 118 6.98 40.12 13.52
N GLU A 119 7.43 41.12 12.77
CA GLU A 119 7.97 42.46 13.09
C GLU A 119 8.03 42.96 14.55
N GLY A 120 9.06 43.78 14.83
CA GLY A 120 9.14 44.72 15.96
C GLY A 120 10.58 44.90 16.46
N GLU A 121 11.36 45.79 15.85
CA GLU A 121 11.69 47.16 16.36
C GLU A 121 12.66 47.15 17.56
N GLU A 122 13.91 47.61 17.37
CA GLU A 122 14.42 48.93 17.86
C GLU A 122 14.68 48.93 19.40
N ALA A 123 15.78 49.41 19.99
CA ALA A 123 16.88 50.27 19.60
C ALA A 123 18.01 50.18 20.67
N GLN A 124 19.21 50.62 20.28
CA GLN A 124 20.20 51.43 21.03
C GLN A 124 20.57 51.13 22.49
N GLY A 125 21.89 51.08 22.71
CA GLY A 125 22.56 51.63 23.91
C GLY A 125 23.65 50.70 24.45
N ARG A 126 24.94 51.07 24.35
CA ARG A 126 25.72 51.80 25.39
C ARG A 126 25.93 50.91 26.63
N GLU A 127 27.13 50.61 27.12
CA GLU A 127 28.40 51.36 27.23
C GLU A 127 29.59 50.39 27.29
#